data_AF-A0A7R8CE02-F1
#
_entry.id   AF-A0A7R8CE02-F1
#
_cell.length_a   1.000
_cell.length_b   1.000
_cell.length_c   1.000
_cell.angle_alpha   90.00
_cell.angle_beta   90.00
_cell.angle_gamma   90.00
#
_symmetry.space_group_name_H-M   'P 1'
#
loop_
_entity.id
_entity.type
_entity.pdbx_description
1 polymer ?
#
loop_
_entity_poly.entity_id
_entity_poly.type
_entity_poly.pdbx_seq_one_letter_code
_entity_poly.pdbx_strand_id
1 'polypeptide(L)'
;MKSITPDVRKEIHPNNPISATMVLKRCALDWIKITLIFENERLLEELSQFPKEKEMYGAMNGIFLLQEAYDLDPLDFSNGIIQNKYMTPITVDIQLKIDDMEYLGKLSYNRGYYDRAVDWIMAALMKNNKNKDSSNYIRLNKTLSTLMRAHDELAKKKKYKRALKKNNGNRRYKMVPILGRRLNPREKWEQFNRLCRGENLRSPSDEVQLKSFYLHHNDPYLKLGPFKVEVNNIEPSLIVIKDFIFDREGESYRNYAEDKLSRSFSLSNDVAETLYGNEPYQVANYGLGGVYNSHMDSGGTIMPEFNELGDRVATVMAYLSDVGAGGGTTFPSLGVKVTPEKGAAVFWYNIDKNGMQDYNIGLDNYRIGKNTHVQCHTENRLKDSKSHPIFQNNIFEEMNTSN
;
A
#
# COMPACT_ATOMS: atom_id res chain seq x y z
N MET A 1 17.63 -31.54 -18.89
CA MET A 1 18.70 -30.49 -18.86
C MET A 1 18.40 -29.54 -17.71
N LYS A 2 19.40 -28.88 -17.12
CA LYS A 2 19.13 -27.86 -16.07
C LYS A 2 18.47 -26.64 -16.70
N SER A 3 17.50 -26.03 -16.00
CA SER A 3 16.93 -24.75 -16.40
C SER A 3 18.03 -23.70 -16.61
N ILE A 4 17.92 -22.92 -17.68
CA ILE A 4 18.83 -21.82 -18.00
C ILE A 4 18.35 -20.52 -17.31
N THR A 5 17.08 -20.47 -16.85
CA THR A 5 16.60 -19.35 -16.05
C THR A 5 17.36 -19.27 -14.72
N PRO A 6 17.87 -18.08 -14.32
CA PRO A 6 18.46 -17.92 -13.00
C PRO A 6 17.42 -18.23 -11.93
N ASP A 7 17.90 -18.68 -10.77
CA ASP A 7 17.05 -18.82 -9.59
C ASP A 7 16.78 -17.43 -8.97
N VAL A 8 15.94 -16.65 -9.65
CA VAL A 8 15.55 -15.27 -9.29
C VAL A 8 15.08 -15.16 -7.84
N ARG A 9 14.57 -16.27 -7.28
CA ARG A 9 14.17 -16.45 -5.88
C ARG A 9 15.28 -16.10 -4.87
N LYS A 10 16.56 -16.18 -5.24
CA LYS A 10 17.71 -15.83 -4.39
C LYS A 10 18.14 -14.36 -4.47
N GLU A 11 17.63 -13.61 -5.43
CA GLU A 11 17.97 -12.18 -5.65
C GLU A 11 16.93 -11.23 -5.03
N ILE A 12 15.71 -11.73 -4.76
CA ILE A 12 14.66 -10.95 -4.09
C ILE A 12 14.94 -10.98 -2.58
N HIS A 13 15.30 -9.83 -2.02
CA HIS A 13 15.13 -9.62 -0.58
C HIS A 13 13.63 -9.42 -0.32
N PRO A 14 12.93 -10.38 0.35
CA PRO A 14 11.46 -10.42 0.38
C PRO A 14 10.81 -9.21 1.06
N ASN A 15 11.61 -8.44 1.78
CA ASN A 15 11.20 -7.31 2.59
C ASN A 15 11.64 -5.96 1.98
N ASN A 16 12.02 -5.88 0.69
CA ASN A 16 12.48 -4.61 0.13
C ASN A 16 11.90 -4.25 -1.25
N PRO A 17 11.20 -3.10 -1.37
CA PRO A 17 10.49 -2.72 -2.58
C PRO A 17 11.43 -2.40 -3.75
N ILE A 18 12.65 -1.94 -3.49
CA ILE A 18 13.67 -1.69 -4.53
C ILE A 18 14.13 -3.03 -5.10
N SER A 19 14.42 -4.02 -4.24
CA SER A 19 14.81 -5.38 -4.66
C SER A 19 13.76 -6.01 -5.60
N ALA A 20 12.50 -6.05 -5.17
CA ALA A 20 11.42 -6.58 -5.99
C ALA A 20 11.24 -5.80 -7.32
N THR A 21 11.36 -4.47 -7.28
CA THR A 21 11.27 -3.61 -8.48
C THR A 21 12.42 -3.87 -9.45
N MET A 22 13.65 -4.05 -8.97
CA MET A 22 14.81 -4.37 -9.81
C MET A 22 14.69 -5.75 -10.46
N VAL A 23 14.17 -6.74 -9.74
CA VAL A 23 13.88 -8.07 -10.29
C VAL A 23 12.79 -8.00 -11.37
N LEU A 24 11.68 -7.32 -11.11
CA LEU A 24 10.62 -7.12 -12.11
C LEU A 24 11.13 -6.40 -13.35
N LYS A 25 11.96 -5.37 -13.20
CA LYS A 25 12.64 -4.69 -14.31
C LYS A 25 13.54 -5.65 -15.12
N ARG A 26 14.33 -6.48 -14.44
CA ARG A 26 15.23 -7.46 -15.09
C ARG A 26 14.43 -8.47 -15.92
N CYS A 27 13.33 -9.01 -15.37
CA CYS A 27 12.42 -9.91 -16.08
C CYS A 27 11.72 -9.23 -17.25
N ALA A 28 11.17 -8.03 -17.05
CA ALA A 28 10.32 -7.35 -18.03
C ALA A 28 11.09 -6.67 -19.19
N LEU A 29 12.35 -6.27 -18.97
CA LEU A 29 13.13 -5.52 -19.97
C LEU A 29 14.44 -6.21 -20.35
N ASP A 30 15.26 -6.59 -19.37
CA ASP A 30 16.64 -6.97 -19.66
C ASP A 30 16.74 -8.39 -20.24
N TRP A 31 15.91 -9.32 -19.77
CA TRP A 31 15.80 -10.65 -20.36
C TRP A 31 15.27 -10.63 -21.79
N ILE A 32 14.27 -9.78 -22.10
CA ILE A 32 13.74 -9.64 -23.47
C ILE A 32 14.82 -9.10 -24.42
N LYS A 33 15.62 -8.11 -24.00
CA LYS A 33 16.76 -7.62 -24.80
C LYS A 33 17.79 -8.73 -25.04
N ILE A 34 18.11 -9.52 -24.02
CA ILE A 34 19.04 -10.65 -24.13
C ILE A 34 18.52 -11.67 -25.16
N THR A 35 17.26 -12.08 -25.09
CA THR A 35 16.71 -13.06 -26.05
C THR A 35 16.67 -12.54 -27.49
N LEU A 36 16.44 -11.24 -27.69
CA LEU A 36 16.52 -10.60 -29.01
C LEU A 36 17.96 -10.54 -29.56
N ILE A 37 18.97 -10.36 -28.70
CA ILE A 37 20.39 -10.35 -29.09
C ILE A 37 20.89 -11.76 -29.44
N PHE A 38 20.39 -12.79 -28.75
CA PHE A 38 20.81 -14.19 -28.94
C PHE A 38 19.90 -15.00 -29.88
N GLU A 39 18.91 -14.36 -30.53
CA GLU A 39 17.97 -14.96 -31.50
C GLU A 39 17.34 -16.30 -31.01
N ASN A 40 17.06 -16.40 -29.70
CA ASN A 40 16.67 -17.66 -29.08
C ASN A 40 15.15 -17.73 -28.86
N GLU A 41 14.43 -18.30 -29.83
CA GLU A 41 12.97 -18.44 -29.84
C GLU A 41 12.44 -19.24 -28.63
N ARG A 42 13.16 -20.30 -28.20
CA ARG A 42 12.77 -21.10 -27.03
C ARG A 42 12.79 -20.28 -25.73
N LEU A 43 13.78 -19.41 -25.54
CA LEU A 43 13.80 -18.50 -24.40
C LEU A 43 12.68 -17.46 -24.50
N LEU A 44 12.26 -17.04 -25.70
CA LEU A 44 11.10 -16.16 -25.89
C LEU A 44 9.79 -16.82 -25.44
N GLU A 45 9.61 -18.13 -25.70
CA GLU A 45 8.47 -18.90 -25.17
C GLU A 45 8.52 -19.01 -23.64
N GLU A 46 9.67 -19.32 -23.04
CA GLU A 46 9.83 -19.36 -21.57
C GLU A 46 9.57 -17.97 -20.94
N LEU A 47 10.02 -16.88 -21.57
CA LEU A 47 9.73 -15.50 -21.16
C LEU A 47 8.26 -15.08 -21.39
N SER A 48 7.44 -15.86 -22.08
CA SER A 48 5.99 -15.58 -22.19
C SER A 48 5.30 -15.59 -20.81
N GLN A 49 5.81 -16.39 -19.88
CA GLN A 49 5.31 -16.50 -18.50
C GLN A 49 5.88 -15.41 -17.56
N PHE A 50 6.95 -14.72 -17.95
CA PHE A 50 7.60 -13.72 -17.10
C PHE A 50 6.76 -12.44 -16.97
N PRO A 51 6.87 -11.71 -15.83
CA PRO A 51 6.26 -10.39 -15.64
C PRO A 51 6.56 -9.44 -16.80
N LYS A 52 5.55 -8.68 -17.26
CA LYS A 52 5.67 -7.75 -18.38
C LYS A 52 6.00 -6.34 -17.89
N GLU A 53 6.16 -5.44 -18.85
CA GLU A 53 6.42 -4.02 -18.61
C GLU A 53 5.37 -3.37 -17.69
N LYS A 54 4.11 -3.82 -17.78
CA LYS A 54 2.99 -3.37 -16.92
C LYS A 54 3.24 -3.66 -15.44
N GLU A 55 3.78 -4.83 -15.11
CA GLU A 55 4.11 -5.22 -13.74
C GLU A 55 5.29 -4.39 -13.20
N MET A 56 6.32 -4.15 -14.03
CA MET A 56 7.40 -3.21 -13.70
C MET A 56 6.88 -1.79 -13.44
N TYR A 57 5.98 -1.27 -14.28
CA TYR A 57 5.35 0.03 -14.07
C TYR A 57 4.51 0.11 -12.79
N GLY A 58 3.82 -0.99 -12.43
CA GLY A 58 3.14 -1.12 -11.14
C GLY A 58 4.11 -1.00 -9.96
N ALA A 59 5.25 -1.69 -10.02
CA ALA A 59 6.28 -1.66 -8.98
C ALA A 59 6.95 -0.27 -8.84
N MET A 60 7.32 0.37 -9.96
CA MET A 60 7.84 1.75 -9.95
C MET A 60 6.84 2.76 -9.39
N ASN A 61 5.53 2.57 -9.65
CA ASN A 61 4.50 3.36 -8.99
C ASN A 61 4.41 3.08 -7.49
N GLY A 62 4.66 1.84 -7.04
CA GLY A 62 4.83 1.51 -5.63
C GLY A 62 5.98 2.27 -4.97
N ILE A 63 7.15 2.37 -5.61
CA ILE A 63 8.29 3.18 -5.14
C ILE A 63 7.89 4.66 -4.98
N PHE A 64 7.22 5.24 -5.98
CA PHE A 64 6.72 6.62 -5.88
C PHE A 64 5.72 6.80 -4.72
N LEU A 65 4.76 5.89 -4.56
CA LEU A 65 3.76 5.98 -3.50
C LEU A 65 4.37 5.80 -2.10
N LEU A 66 5.39 4.95 -1.94
CA LEU A 66 6.16 4.80 -0.71
C LEU A 66 6.91 6.09 -0.34
N GLN A 67 7.55 6.73 -1.33
CA GLN A 67 8.18 8.04 -1.15
C GLN A 67 7.17 9.08 -0.67
N GLU A 68 5.97 9.13 -1.28
CA GLU A 68 4.93 10.09 -0.90
C GLU A 68 4.32 9.84 0.47
N ALA A 69 3.92 8.59 0.74
CA ALA A 69 3.28 8.24 2.00
C ALA A 69 4.26 8.45 3.16
N TYR A 70 5.44 7.82 3.11
CA TYR A 70 6.42 7.84 4.20
C TYR A 70 7.34 9.07 4.21
N ASP A 71 7.28 9.89 3.16
CA ASP A 71 8.00 11.15 3.00
C ASP A 71 9.53 10.98 3.11
N LEU A 72 9.99 9.94 2.39
CA LEU A 72 11.36 9.43 2.29
C LEU A 72 12.23 10.37 1.45
N ASP A 73 13.50 10.51 1.83
CA ASP A 73 14.48 11.21 1.01
C ASP A 73 14.84 10.38 -0.24
N PRO A 74 14.73 10.93 -1.47
CA PRO A 74 15.00 10.15 -2.68
C PRO A 74 16.45 9.73 -2.87
N LEU A 75 17.43 10.44 -2.29
CA LEU A 75 18.83 10.04 -2.38
C LEU A 75 19.08 8.82 -1.46
N ASP A 76 18.68 8.90 -0.20
CA ASP A 76 18.75 7.76 0.75
C ASP A 76 17.99 6.55 0.20
N PHE A 77 16.74 6.76 -0.24
CA PHE A 77 15.90 5.69 -0.77
C PHE A 77 16.52 5.07 -2.02
N SER A 78 17.11 5.87 -2.94
CA SER A 78 17.83 5.33 -4.09
C SER A 78 19.09 4.53 -3.75
N ASN A 79 19.64 4.70 -2.55
CA ASN A 79 20.81 3.98 -2.05
C ASN A 79 20.43 2.77 -1.19
N GLY A 80 19.15 2.37 -1.17
CA GLY A 80 18.67 1.21 -0.40
C GLY A 80 18.35 1.53 1.06
N ILE A 81 18.34 2.80 1.46
CA ILE A 81 18.09 3.25 2.84
C ILE A 81 16.65 3.77 2.93
N ILE A 82 15.76 2.98 3.55
CA ILE A 82 14.38 3.35 3.83
C ILE A 82 14.32 3.88 5.26
N GLN A 83 14.29 5.20 5.43
CA GLN A 83 14.20 5.84 6.73
C GLN A 83 13.30 7.08 6.69
N ASN A 84 12.60 7.34 7.80
CA ASN A 84 11.97 8.62 8.08
C ASN A 84 12.07 8.93 9.58
N LYS A 85 11.56 10.08 10.01
CA LYS A 85 11.64 10.52 11.41
C LYS A 85 10.97 9.59 12.44
N TYR A 86 10.04 8.75 12.00
CA TYR A 86 9.11 8.00 12.87
C TYR A 86 9.30 6.48 12.77
N MET A 87 10.27 6.02 11.98
CA MET A 87 10.49 4.61 11.66
C MET A 87 11.96 4.24 11.87
N THR A 88 12.22 3.01 12.33
CA THR A 88 13.57 2.45 12.37
C THR A 88 14.14 2.33 10.95
N PRO A 89 15.36 2.82 10.66
CA PRO A 89 15.96 2.69 9.33
C PRO A 89 16.08 1.23 8.87
N ILE A 90 15.75 0.99 7.61
CA ILE A 90 15.87 -0.31 6.95
C ILE A 90 16.83 -0.15 5.77
N THR A 91 17.91 -0.94 5.75
CA THR A 91 18.99 -0.83 4.77
C THR A 91 19.12 -2.10 3.94
N VAL A 92 19.24 -1.98 2.62
CA VAL A 92 19.59 -3.08 1.73
C VAL A 92 20.75 -2.74 0.81
N ASP A 93 21.51 -3.76 0.42
CA ASP A 93 22.60 -3.66 -0.55
C ASP A 93 22.09 -3.69 -2.02
N ILE A 94 20.99 -2.99 -2.29
CA ILE A 94 20.40 -2.88 -3.63
C ILE A 94 20.00 -1.42 -3.85
N GLN A 95 20.46 -0.86 -4.97
CA GLN A 95 20.35 0.56 -5.27
C GLN A 95 19.65 0.80 -6.60
N LEU A 96 18.87 1.87 -6.68
CA LEU A 96 18.32 2.38 -7.94
C LEU A 96 19.43 2.96 -8.81
N LYS A 97 19.38 2.66 -10.12
CA LYS A 97 20.27 3.26 -11.13
C LYS A 97 19.78 4.67 -11.48
N ILE A 98 20.66 5.47 -12.07
CA ILE A 98 20.33 6.85 -12.49
C ILE A 98 19.11 6.90 -13.42
N ASP A 99 19.01 5.95 -14.36
CA ASP A 99 17.86 5.85 -15.28
C ASP A 99 16.54 5.57 -14.54
N ASP A 100 16.57 4.80 -13.44
CA ASP A 100 15.39 4.50 -12.62
C ASP A 100 14.94 5.75 -11.84
N MET A 101 15.89 6.51 -11.29
CA MET A 101 15.61 7.79 -10.63
C MET A 101 15.06 8.82 -11.63
N GLU A 102 15.59 8.86 -12.86
CA GLU A 102 15.07 9.72 -13.93
C GLU A 102 13.65 9.31 -14.36
N TYR A 103 13.38 8.00 -14.42
CA TYR A 103 12.03 7.48 -14.67
C TYR A 103 11.06 7.87 -13.55
N LEU A 104 11.43 7.71 -12.28
CA LEU A 104 10.61 8.10 -11.12
C LEU A 104 10.32 9.60 -11.09
N GLY A 105 11.28 10.44 -11.49
CA GLY A 105 11.06 11.88 -11.70
C GLY A 105 9.99 12.17 -12.76
N LYS A 106 10.08 11.51 -13.93
CA LYS A 106 9.08 11.64 -15.01
C LYS A 106 7.71 11.08 -14.62
N LEU A 107 7.66 9.98 -13.87
CA LEU A 107 6.44 9.38 -13.34
C LEU A 107 5.75 10.35 -12.36
N SER A 108 6.50 10.94 -11.43
CA SER A 108 6.01 11.94 -10.47
C SER A 108 5.42 13.16 -11.20
N TYR A 109 6.11 13.64 -12.24
CA TYR A 109 5.65 14.74 -13.09
C TYR A 109 4.31 14.44 -13.77
N ASN A 110 4.20 13.27 -14.41
CA ASN A 110 2.99 12.82 -15.10
C ASN A 110 1.79 12.65 -14.15
N ARG A 111 2.04 12.42 -12.85
CA ARG A 111 1.02 12.37 -11.79
C ARG A 111 0.67 13.74 -11.20
N GLY A 112 1.34 14.82 -11.62
CA GLY A 112 1.14 16.18 -11.11
C GLY A 112 1.92 16.51 -9.83
N TYR A 113 2.87 15.67 -9.42
CA TYR A 113 3.72 15.87 -8.24
C TYR A 113 5.05 16.51 -8.65
N TYR A 114 4.97 17.79 -9.03
CA TYR A 114 6.09 18.53 -9.61
C TYR A 114 7.28 18.70 -8.66
N ASP A 115 7.02 18.95 -7.38
CA ASP A 115 8.04 19.06 -6.33
C ASP A 115 8.87 17.77 -6.25
N ARG A 116 8.19 16.61 -6.25
CA ARG A 116 8.81 15.29 -6.19
C ARG A 116 9.52 14.88 -7.47
N ALA A 117 8.99 15.31 -8.61
CA ALA A 117 9.68 15.17 -9.88
C ALA A 117 11.04 15.87 -9.84
N VAL A 118 11.10 17.07 -9.25
CA VAL A 118 12.34 17.81 -9.03
C VAL A 118 13.24 17.08 -8.01
N ASP A 119 12.72 16.65 -6.85
CA ASP A 119 13.48 15.93 -5.82
C ASP A 119 14.22 14.69 -6.41
N TRP A 120 13.53 13.84 -7.18
CA TRP A 120 14.14 12.65 -7.82
C TRP A 120 15.27 13.00 -8.79
N ILE A 121 15.12 14.04 -9.61
CA ILE A 121 16.17 14.44 -10.55
C ILE A 121 17.34 15.12 -9.84
N MET A 122 17.10 15.88 -8.76
CA MET A 122 18.18 16.40 -7.93
C MET A 122 18.97 15.27 -7.27
N ALA A 123 18.30 14.27 -6.69
CA ALA A 123 18.95 13.09 -6.13
C ALA A 123 19.75 12.31 -7.20
N ALA A 124 19.22 12.18 -8.43
CA ALA A 124 19.93 11.54 -9.53
C ALA A 124 21.22 12.29 -9.92
N LEU A 125 21.18 13.64 -9.95
CA LEU A 125 22.34 14.49 -10.18
C LEU A 125 23.38 14.36 -9.04
N MET A 126 22.94 14.35 -7.79
CA MET A 126 23.83 14.13 -6.62
C MET A 126 24.50 12.76 -6.68
N LYS A 127 23.77 11.72 -7.09
CA LYS A 127 24.32 10.37 -7.28
C LYS A 127 25.30 10.32 -8.46
N ASN A 128 24.99 11.00 -9.57
CA ASN A 128 25.87 11.09 -10.74
C ASN A 128 27.19 11.82 -10.46
N ASN A 129 27.20 12.84 -9.59
CA ASN A 129 28.42 13.55 -9.21
C ASN A 129 29.48 12.66 -8.55
N LYS A 130 29.09 11.53 -7.94
CA LYS A 130 30.03 10.49 -7.46
C LYS A 130 30.69 9.72 -8.61
N ASN A 131 29.95 9.50 -9.71
CA ASN A 131 30.34 8.66 -10.84
C ASN A 131 30.95 9.45 -12.03
N LYS A 132 30.87 10.78 -12.02
CA LYS A 132 31.48 11.71 -12.99
C LYS A 132 31.10 11.51 -14.47
N ASP A 133 29.93 10.96 -14.77
CA ASP A 133 29.45 10.82 -16.15
C ASP A 133 28.86 12.15 -16.68
N SER A 134 29.56 12.77 -17.62
CA SER A 134 29.16 14.02 -18.28
C SER A 134 27.89 13.89 -19.12
N SER A 135 27.63 12.73 -19.72
CA SER A 135 26.45 12.49 -20.57
C SER A 135 25.17 12.48 -19.73
N ASN A 136 25.19 11.71 -18.64
CA ASN A 136 24.09 11.68 -17.67
C ASN A 136 23.86 13.06 -17.03
N TYR A 137 24.92 13.80 -16.70
CA TYR A 137 24.81 15.16 -16.17
C TYR A 137 24.05 16.11 -17.11
N ILE A 138 24.38 16.11 -18.41
CA ILE A 138 23.70 16.94 -19.42
C ILE A 138 22.23 16.52 -19.57
N ARG A 139 21.97 15.21 -19.66
CA ARG A 139 20.61 14.64 -19.82
C ARG A 139 19.71 14.98 -18.63
N LEU A 140 20.20 14.79 -17.40
CA LEU A 140 19.48 15.07 -16.17
C LEU A 140 19.22 16.57 -15.98
N ASN A 141 20.19 17.45 -16.26
CA ASN A 141 19.98 18.90 -16.16
C ASN A 141 18.96 19.41 -17.19
N LYS A 142 18.95 18.86 -18.41
CA LYS A 142 17.89 19.16 -19.40
C LYS A 142 16.51 18.76 -18.87
N THR A 143 16.39 17.58 -18.28
CA THR A 143 15.16 17.11 -17.64
C THR A 143 14.75 18.04 -16.48
N LEU A 144 15.67 18.33 -15.55
CA LEU A 144 15.44 19.23 -14.41
C LEU A 144 14.93 20.60 -14.86
N SER A 145 15.57 21.21 -15.86
CA SER A 145 15.17 22.52 -16.38
C SER A 145 13.74 22.53 -16.94
N THR A 146 13.31 21.41 -17.54
CA THR A 146 11.92 21.23 -18.04
C THR A 146 10.94 21.13 -16.87
N LEU A 147 11.27 20.32 -15.86
CA LEU A 147 10.44 20.12 -14.66
C LEU A 147 10.28 21.42 -13.86
N MET A 148 11.37 22.16 -13.64
CA MET A 148 11.36 23.44 -12.93
C MET A 148 10.53 24.50 -13.65
N ARG A 149 10.60 24.59 -14.99
CA ARG A 149 9.75 25.51 -15.76
C ARG A 149 8.26 25.21 -15.56
N ALA A 150 7.87 23.94 -15.64
CA ALA A 150 6.49 23.53 -15.46
C ALA A 150 5.99 23.74 -14.02
N HIS A 151 6.81 23.43 -13.01
CA HIS A 151 6.57 23.79 -11.61
C HIS A 151 6.32 25.31 -11.46
N ASP A 152 7.20 26.14 -12.00
CA ASP A 152 7.15 27.60 -11.87
C ASP A 152 5.97 28.23 -12.62
N GLU A 153 5.57 27.69 -13.77
CA GLU A 153 4.37 28.13 -14.49
C GLU A 153 3.11 27.86 -13.69
N LEU A 154 3.01 26.69 -13.05
CA LEU A 154 1.91 26.38 -12.15
C LEU A 154 1.94 27.28 -10.90
N ALA A 155 3.12 27.51 -10.32
CA ALA A 155 3.30 28.45 -9.22
C ALA A 155 2.86 29.88 -9.58
N LYS A 156 3.05 30.32 -10.84
CA LYS A 156 2.67 31.66 -11.32
C LYS A 156 1.16 31.85 -11.51
N LYS A 157 0.38 30.79 -11.79
CA LYS A 157 -1.10 30.88 -11.88
C LYS A 157 -1.66 31.40 -10.56
N LYS A 158 -2.48 32.48 -10.59
CA LYS A 158 -2.87 33.28 -9.40
C LYS A 158 -3.41 32.48 -8.21
N LYS A 159 -4.05 31.32 -8.46
CA LYS A 159 -4.57 30.39 -7.43
C LYS A 159 -3.44 29.76 -6.60
N TYR A 160 -2.27 29.52 -7.20
CA TYR A 160 -1.09 28.90 -6.59
C TYR A 160 -0.13 29.93 -5.96
N LYS A 161 -0.07 31.17 -6.47
CA LYS A 161 0.66 32.29 -5.80
C LYS A 161 0.19 32.57 -4.37
N ARG A 162 -1.08 32.32 -4.04
CA ARG A 162 -1.60 32.39 -2.65
C ARG A 162 -1.10 31.24 -1.76
N ALA A 163 -0.72 30.10 -2.34
CA ALA A 163 -0.05 29.01 -1.63
C ALA A 163 1.45 29.30 -1.44
N LEU A 164 2.16 29.72 -2.50
CA LEU A 164 3.60 30.01 -2.40
C LEU A 164 3.96 31.23 -1.53
N LYS A 165 3.12 32.28 -1.44
CA LYS A 165 3.41 33.43 -0.56
C LYS A 165 3.40 33.10 0.95
N LYS A 166 3.05 31.87 1.35
CA LYS A 166 3.25 31.34 2.72
C LYS A 166 4.49 30.43 2.85
N ASN A 167 5.18 30.10 1.76
CA ASN A 167 6.24 29.08 1.71
C ASN A 167 7.64 29.70 1.54
N ASN A 168 8.08 30.52 2.50
CA ASN A 168 9.51 30.80 2.68
C ASN A 168 10.08 29.82 3.71
N GLY A 169 10.75 28.76 3.23
CA GLY A 169 11.64 27.89 4.02
C GLY A 169 11.00 27.01 5.11
N ASN A 170 11.37 25.73 5.13
CA ASN A 170 11.20 24.82 6.27
C ASN A 170 9.84 24.83 7.00
N ARG A 171 8.79 24.45 6.29
CA ARG A 171 7.65 23.69 6.86
C ARG A 171 6.97 22.87 5.76
N ARG A 172 7.15 21.55 5.76
CA ARG A 172 6.05 20.63 5.41
C ARG A 172 4.85 21.13 6.20
N TYR A 173 3.72 21.40 5.56
CA TYR A 173 2.59 22.08 6.21
C TYR A 173 2.23 21.32 7.50
N LYS A 174 2.52 21.91 8.67
CA LYS A 174 1.90 21.49 9.94
C LYS A 174 0.43 21.90 9.89
N MET A 175 -0.31 21.21 9.03
CA MET A 175 -1.76 21.26 9.01
C MET A 175 -2.18 20.72 10.37
N VAL A 176 -2.88 21.54 11.15
CA VAL A 176 -3.50 21.07 12.40
C VAL A 176 -4.37 19.87 12.02
N PRO A 177 -4.27 18.72 12.74
CA PRO A 177 -5.14 17.58 12.48
C PRO A 177 -6.61 18.00 12.43
N ILE A 178 -7.36 17.42 11.51
CA ILE A 178 -8.75 17.78 11.22
C ILE A 178 -9.58 16.56 11.53
N LEU A 179 -10.12 16.49 12.74
CA LEU A 179 -10.84 15.33 13.25
C LEU A 179 -12.34 15.61 13.38
N GLY A 180 -13.15 14.55 13.39
CA GLY A 180 -14.59 14.64 13.70
C GLY A 180 -15.44 15.39 12.65
N ARG A 181 -14.93 15.55 11.42
CA ARG A 181 -15.72 16.06 10.29
C ARG A 181 -15.38 15.38 8.98
N ARG A 182 -16.32 15.49 8.03
CA ARG A 182 -16.10 15.16 6.62
C ARG A 182 -14.90 15.94 6.07
N LEU A 183 -13.91 15.20 5.55
CA LEU A 183 -12.73 15.71 4.89
C LEU A 183 -12.95 15.85 3.37
N ASN A 184 -12.32 16.83 2.74
CA ASN A 184 -12.19 16.80 1.28
C ASN A 184 -11.06 15.84 0.83
N PRO A 185 -11.00 15.40 -0.44
CA PRO A 185 -10.03 14.39 -0.88
C PRO A 185 -8.57 14.74 -0.60
N ARG A 186 -8.19 16.03 -0.62
CA ARG A 186 -6.83 16.48 -0.33
C ARG A 186 -6.52 16.44 1.17
N GLU A 187 -7.44 16.89 2.02
CA GLU A 187 -7.32 16.77 3.48
C GLU A 187 -7.21 15.30 3.90
N LYS A 188 -8.00 14.44 3.27
CA LYS A 188 -8.01 12.99 3.53
C LYS A 188 -6.70 12.33 3.11
N TRP A 189 -6.19 12.62 1.91
CA TRP A 189 -4.89 12.12 1.43
C TRP A 189 -3.74 12.53 2.36
N GLU A 190 -3.72 13.80 2.81
CA GLU A 190 -2.69 14.24 3.75
C GLU A 190 -2.79 13.50 5.09
N GLN A 191 -3.97 13.41 5.71
CA GLN A 191 -4.10 12.71 6.99
C GLN A 191 -3.83 11.20 6.87
N PHE A 192 -4.16 10.57 5.73
CA PHE A 192 -3.72 9.21 5.42
C PHE A 192 -2.19 9.08 5.46
N ASN A 193 -1.47 9.91 4.68
CA ASN A 193 -0.01 9.84 4.63
C ASN A 193 0.61 10.08 6.01
N ARG A 194 0.09 11.05 6.79
CA ARG A 194 0.53 11.33 8.17
C ARG A 194 0.35 10.12 9.10
N LEU A 195 -0.80 9.46 9.04
CA LEU A 195 -1.07 8.25 9.82
C LEU A 195 -0.11 7.11 9.43
N CYS A 196 0.12 6.91 8.13
CA CYS A 196 1.07 5.91 7.65
C CYS A 196 2.49 6.20 8.11
N ARG A 197 2.95 7.46 8.05
CA ARG A 197 4.21 7.89 8.66
C ARG A 197 4.35 7.53 10.14
N GLY A 198 3.24 7.40 10.87
CA GLY A 198 3.25 7.22 12.33
C GLY A 198 3.13 8.53 13.10
N GLU A 199 2.64 9.60 12.48
CA GLU A 199 2.23 10.79 13.21
C GLU A 199 0.97 10.48 14.03
N ASN A 200 0.98 10.75 15.34
CA ASN A 200 -0.26 10.79 16.11
C ASN A 200 -1.02 12.07 15.73
N LEU A 201 -2.27 11.91 15.31
CA LEU A 201 -3.16 13.00 14.91
C LEU A 201 -4.12 13.45 16.01
N ARG A 202 -4.26 12.65 17.08
CA ARG A 202 -5.19 12.90 18.18
C ARG A 202 -4.55 13.66 19.33
N SER A 203 -5.38 14.28 20.16
CA SER A 203 -4.93 14.90 21.41
C SER A 203 -4.88 13.85 22.54
N PRO A 204 -4.09 14.07 23.60
CA PRO A 204 -4.12 13.21 24.78
C PRO A 204 -5.52 13.08 25.42
N SER A 205 -6.39 14.09 25.25
CA SER A 205 -7.77 14.06 25.74
C SER A 205 -8.66 13.07 24.98
N ASP A 206 -8.35 12.80 23.72
CA ASP A 206 -9.08 11.81 22.90
C ASP A 206 -8.62 10.39 23.27
N GLU A 207 -7.33 10.22 23.60
CA GLU A 207 -6.73 8.91 23.87
C GLU A 207 -6.96 8.40 25.30
N VAL A 208 -7.00 9.29 26.31
CA VAL A 208 -7.24 8.91 27.72
C VAL A 208 -8.62 8.26 27.95
N GLN A 209 -9.58 8.49 27.05
CA GLN A 209 -10.91 7.88 27.12
C GLN A 209 -10.94 6.43 26.61
N LEU A 210 -9.93 6.04 25.82
CA LEU A 210 -9.82 4.72 25.21
C LEU A 210 -9.30 3.70 26.22
N LYS A 211 -9.92 2.52 26.24
CA LYS A 211 -9.62 1.47 27.22
C LYS A 211 -9.65 0.11 26.56
N SER A 212 -8.81 -0.79 27.07
CA SER A 212 -8.87 -2.21 26.76
C SER A 212 -9.60 -2.94 27.87
N PHE A 213 -10.44 -3.92 27.52
CA PHE A 213 -11.22 -4.70 28.47
C PHE A 213 -11.51 -6.12 27.97
N TYR A 214 -11.93 -6.98 28.91
CA TYR A 214 -12.36 -8.34 28.63
C TYR A 214 -13.88 -8.37 28.43
N LEU A 215 -14.32 -8.76 27.23
CA LEU A 215 -15.73 -8.84 26.86
C LEU A 215 -16.23 -10.28 26.93
N HIS A 216 -17.26 -10.50 27.74
CA HIS A 216 -17.83 -11.84 27.95
C HIS A 216 -19.37 -11.89 28.02
N HIS A 217 -20.07 -10.76 27.84
CA HIS A 217 -21.55 -10.68 27.82
C HIS A 217 -22.30 -11.43 28.95
N ASN A 218 -21.66 -11.61 30.11
CA ASN A 218 -22.10 -12.50 31.21
C ASN A 218 -22.28 -13.99 30.88
N ASP A 219 -21.96 -14.43 29.66
CA ASP A 219 -22.00 -15.82 29.24
C ASP A 219 -21.02 -16.72 30.05
N PRO A 220 -21.42 -17.94 30.48
CA PRO A 220 -20.56 -18.82 31.26
C PRO A 220 -19.28 -19.28 30.55
N TYR A 221 -19.31 -19.51 29.24
CA TYR A 221 -18.14 -19.94 28.47
C TYR A 221 -17.20 -18.76 28.19
N LEU A 222 -17.75 -17.61 27.80
CA LEU A 222 -16.93 -16.40 27.59
C LEU A 222 -16.36 -15.83 28.90
N LYS A 223 -16.86 -16.20 30.08
CA LYS A 223 -16.20 -15.91 31.36
C LYS A 223 -14.89 -16.69 31.54
N LEU A 224 -14.76 -17.87 30.91
CA LEU A 224 -13.53 -18.67 30.91
C LEU A 224 -12.58 -18.25 29.78
N GLY A 225 -13.13 -17.89 28.62
CA GLY A 225 -12.40 -17.37 27.46
C GLY A 225 -12.98 -16.03 26.97
N PRO A 226 -12.72 -14.90 27.65
CA PRO A 226 -13.26 -13.61 27.24
C PRO A 226 -12.52 -13.02 26.03
N PHE A 227 -13.27 -12.33 25.16
CA PHE A 227 -12.67 -11.57 24.07
C PHE A 227 -11.84 -10.40 24.63
N LYS A 228 -10.60 -10.27 24.14
CA LYS A 228 -9.70 -9.16 24.47
C LYS A 228 -10.00 -8.00 23.52
N VAL A 229 -10.64 -6.94 24.01
CA VAL A 229 -11.10 -5.81 23.20
C VAL A 229 -10.29 -4.55 23.51
N GLU A 230 -9.79 -3.88 22.49
CA GLU A 230 -9.14 -2.56 22.56
C GLU A 230 -10.00 -1.51 21.84
N VAL A 231 -10.56 -0.55 22.57
CA VAL A 231 -11.31 0.55 21.97
C VAL A 231 -10.35 1.51 21.27
N ASN A 232 -10.51 1.65 19.95
CA ASN A 232 -9.69 2.53 19.12
C ASN A 232 -10.40 3.85 18.80
N ASN A 233 -11.74 3.86 18.75
CA ASN A 233 -12.57 5.06 18.78
C ASN A 233 -13.93 4.76 19.47
N ILE A 234 -14.50 5.74 20.17
CA ILE A 234 -15.77 5.56 20.90
C ILE A 234 -16.99 5.78 19.99
N GLU A 235 -17.07 6.95 19.37
CA GLU A 235 -18.17 7.33 18.47
C GLU A 235 -17.59 7.89 17.17
N PRO A 236 -17.87 7.28 16.01
CA PRO A 236 -18.45 5.94 15.86
C PRO A 236 -17.50 4.85 16.41
N SER A 237 -18.08 3.74 16.87
CA SER A 237 -17.33 2.65 17.52
C SER A 237 -16.36 1.97 16.55
N LEU A 238 -15.07 1.99 16.89
CA LEU A 238 -13.99 1.26 16.24
C LEU A 238 -13.22 0.49 17.31
N ILE A 239 -13.18 -0.83 17.20
CA ILE A 239 -12.51 -1.69 18.19
C ILE A 239 -11.57 -2.68 17.49
N VAL A 240 -10.57 -3.15 18.23
CA VAL A 240 -9.73 -4.30 17.85
C VAL A 240 -9.98 -5.43 18.82
N ILE A 241 -10.27 -6.62 18.30
CA ILE A 241 -10.42 -7.86 19.03
C ILE A 241 -9.13 -8.66 18.83
N LYS A 242 -8.37 -8.91 19.90
CA LYS A 242 -7.17 -9.77 19.84
C LYS A 242 -7.58 -11.24 19.87
N ASP A 243 -6.72 -12.09 19.31
CA ASP A 243 -6.90 -13.55 19.26
C ASP A 243 -8.26 -13.97 18.65
N PHE A 244 -8.73 -13.22 17.63
CA PHE A 244 -10.02 -13.45 16.97
C PHE A 244 -9.99 -14.64 15.98
N ILE A 245 -8.85 -14.87 15.32
CA ILE A 245 -8.60 -16.04 14.45
C ILE A 245 -7.39 -16.80 14.98
N PHE A 246 -7.51 -18.11 15.16
CA PHE A 246 -6.39 -18.96 15.55
C PHE A 246 -5.42 -19.17 14.38
N ASP A 247 -4.12 -19.32 14.68
CA ASP A 247 -3.06 -19.51 13.68
C ASP A 247 -3.38 -20.54 12.59
N ARG A 248 -3.96 -21.68 12.99
CA ARG A 248 -4.37 -22.78 12.10
C ARG A 248 -5.53 -22.43 11.17
N GLU A 249 -6.47 -21.62 11.63
CA GLU A 249 -7.59 -21.13 10.84
C GLU A 249 -7.09 -20.09 9.84
N GLY A 250 -6.25 -19.15 10.30
CA GLY A 250 -5.60 -18.16 9.44
C GLY A 250 -4.75 -18.80 8.34
N GLU A 251 -4.01 -19.86 8.67
CA GLU A 251 -3.32 -20.71 7.68
C GLU A 251 -4.28 -21.35 6.68
N SER A 252 -5.40 -21.90 7.15
CA SER A 252 -6.41 -22.53 6.28
C SER A 252 -7.00 -21.53 5.29
N TYR A 253 -7.32 -20.30 5.73
CA TYR A 253 -7.79 -19.23 4.84
C TYR A 253 -6.74 -18.79 3.81
N ARG A 254 -5.47 -18.65 4.22
CA ARG A 254 -4.38 -18.27 3.28
C ARG A 254 -4.16 -19.36 2.23
N ASN A 255 -4.10 -20.62 2.65
CA ASN A 255 -3.89 -21.77 1.75
C ASN A 255 -5.07 -21.94 0.79
N TYR A 256 -6.31 -21.75 1.25
CA TYR A 256 -7.51 -21.83 0.40
C TYR A 256 -7.59 -20.71 -0.66
N ALA A 257 -6.98 -19.56 -0.39
CA ALA A 257 -6.95 -18.40 -1.28
C ALA A 257 -5.76 -18.40 -2.24
N GLU A 258 -4.69 -19.15 -1.98
CA GLU A 258 -3.40 -19.06 -2.68
C GLU A 258 -3.51 -19.25 -4.21
N ASP A 259 -4.38 -20.16 -4.66
CA ASP A 259 -4.70 -20.45 -6.07
C ASP A 259 -5.81 -19.55 -6.67
N LYS A 260 -6.57 -18.85 -5.82
CA LYS A 260 -7.76 -18.05 -6.19
C LYS A 260 -7.54 -16.53 -6.18
N LEU A 261 -6.39 -16.08 -5.69
CA LEU A 261 -6.00 -14.66 -5.70
C LEU A 261 -5.79 -14.14 -7.13
N SER A 262 -6.75 -13.34 -7.61
CA SER A 262 -6.63 -12.56 -8.85
C SER A 262 -6.22 -11.11 -8.55
N ARG A 263 -5.69 -10.39 -9.55
CA ARG A 263 -5.44 -8.95 -9.42
C ARG A 263 -6.76 -8.23 -9.20
N SER A 264 -6.80 -7.31 -8.24
CA SER A 264 -7.99 -6.54 -7.86
C SER A 264 -8.59 -5.76 -9.04
N PHE A 265 -9.52 -6.41 -9.74
CA PHE A 265 -10.44 -5.78 -10.66
C PHE A 265 -11.72 -5.48 -9.89
N SER A 266 -12.32 -4.30 -10.11
CA SER A 266 -13.58 -3.93 -9.45
C SER A 266 -14.76 -4.64 -10.15
N LEU A 267 -14.84 -5.97 -10.02
CA LEU A 267 -15.98 -6.86 -10.31
C LEU A 267 -15.50 -8.33 -10.13
N SER A 268 -15.94 -8.98 -9.06
CA SER A 268 -15.91 -10.45 -8.90
C SER A 268 -17.34 -10.92 -8.63
N ASN A 269 -17.98 -11.52 -9.64
CA ASN A 269 -19.39 -11.92 -9.61
C ASN A 269 -19.59 -13.34 -9.06
N ASP A 270 -18.80 -13.75 -8.07
CA ASP A 270 -18.91 -15.08 -7.47
C ASP A 270 -19.93 -15.07 -6.34
N VAL A 271 -21.20 -15.32 -6.71
CA VAL A 271 -22.33 -15.44 -5.79
C VAL A 271 -22.27 -16.80 -5.11
N ALA A 272 -21.77 -16.84 -3.88
CA ALA A 272 -22.05 -17.95 -2.97
C ALA A 272 -23.28 -17.60 -2.12
N GLU A 273 -24.37 -18.35 -2.28
CA GLU A 273 -25.52 -18.29 -1.38
C GLU A 273 -25.05 -18.57 0.06
N THR A 274 -25.24 -17.60 0.96
CA THR A 274 -24.95 -17.77 2.38
C THR A 274 -26.08 -17.21 3.24
N LEU A 275 -26.27 -17.81 4.42
CA LEU A 275 -27.41 -17.59 5.31
C LEU A 275 -27.52 -16.14 5.80
N TYR A 276 -28.72 -15.58 5.63
CA TYR A 276 -29.27 -14.40 6.33
C TYR A 276 -28.26 -13.33 6.78
N GLY A 277 -27.87 -12.46 5.85
CA GLY A 277 -27.30 -11.14 6.16
C GLY A 277 -25.78 -11.00 6.16
N ASN A 278 -25.03 -12.03 5.71
CA ASN A 278 -23.57 -11.97 5.56
C ASN A 278 -23.15 -12.19 4.10
N GLU A 279 -22.09 -11.50 3.67
CA GLU A 279 -21.42 -11.79 2.40
C GLU A 279 -20.36 -12.91 2.55
N PRO A 280 -19.97 -13.57 1.44
CA PRO A 280 -18.88 -14.52 1.44
C PRO A 280 -17.55 -13.90 1.90
N TYR A 281 -16.70 -14.69 2.57
CA TYR A 281 -15.39 -14.23 3.03
C TYR A 281 -14.51 -13.74 1.88
N GLN A 282 -13.99 -12.52 2.01
CA GLN A 282 -13.05 -11.93 1.05
C GLN A 282 -11.63 -11.97 1.61
N VAL A 283 -10.71 -12.62 0.89
CA VAL A 283 -9.28 -12.68 1.25
C VAL A 283 -8.49 -11.80 0.29
N ALA A 284 -7.77 -10.81 0.83
CA ALA A 284 -6.95 -9.88 0.06
C ALA A 284 -5.46 -10.03 0.41
N ASN A 285 -4.60 -10.04 -0.60
CA ASN A 285 -3.16 -9.97 -0.45
C ASN A 285 -2.62 -8.66 -1.05
N TYR A 286 -1.90 -7.90 -0.24
CA TYR A 286 -1.37 -6.58 -0.59
C TYR A 286 0.05 -6.63 -1.17
N GLY A 287 0.77 -7.73 -0.99
CA GLY A 287 2.16 -7.84 -1.40
C GLY A 287 3.04 -6.73 -0.81
N LEU A 288 3.98 -6.23 -1.61
CA LEU A 288 5.00 -5.27 -1.21
C LEU A 288 4.73 -3.89 -1.82
N GLY A 289 4.59 -2.86 -0.99
CA GLY A 289 4.21 -1.52 -1.41
C GLY A 289 2.76 -1.40 -1.92
N GLY A 290 1.96 -2.46 -1.86
CA GLY A 290 0.55 -2.42 -2.20
C GLY A 290 -0.26 -1.61 -1.20
N VAL A 291 -1.37 -1.05 -1.69
CA VAL A 291 -2.28 -0.18 -0.95
C VAL A 291 -3.69 -0.56 -1.35
N TYR A 292 -4.59 -0.80 -0.38
CA TYR A 292 -6.01 -0.76 -0.73
C TYR A 292 -6.40 0.70 -0.88
N ASN A 293 -6.89 1.08 -2.06
CA ASN A 293 -7.41 2.43 -2.25
C ASN A 293 -8.65 2.58 -1.38
N SER A 294 -8.54 3.42 -0.36
CA SER A 294 -9.49 4.46 -0.03
C SER A 294 -10.93 4.21 -0.55
N HIS A 295 -11.79 3.55 0.23
CA HIS A 295 -13.18 3.20 -0.12
C HIS A 295 -14.15 3.13 1.09
N MET A 296 -15.43 2.85 0.83
CA MET A 296 -16.40 2.44 1.86
C MET A 296 -16.87 1.02 1.64
N ASP A 297 -17.36 0.41 2.72
CA ASP A 297 -17.98 -0.91 2.65
C ASP A 297 -19.48 -0.81 2.38
N SER A 298 -20.18 0.15 3.01
CA SER A 298 -21.54 0.54 2.63
C SER A 298 -21.52 1.50 1.43
N GLY A 299 -22.64 1.68 0.72
CA GLY A 299 -22.75 2.65 -0.38
C GLY A 299 -23.24 2.10 -1.71
N GLY A 300 -24.08 1.07 -1.69
CA GLY A 300 -24.80 0.60 -2.88
C GLY A 300 -24.04 -0.43 -3.70
N THR A 301 -24.63 -1.62 -3.78
CA THR A 301 -24.22 -2.67 -4.70
C THR A 301 -24.17 -2.14 -6.13
N ILE A 302 -23.13 -2.50 -6.90
CA ILE A 302 -23.00 -2.18 -8.33
C ILE A 302 -24.17 -2.76 -9.16
N MET A 303 -24.93 -3.68 -8.57
CA MET A 303 -26.09 -4.39 -9.10
C MET A 303 -27.39 -3.85 -8.46
N PRO A 304 -28.25 -3.13 -9.21
CA PRO A 304 -29.52 -2.59 -8.71
C PRO A 304 -30.49 -3.65 -8.16
N GLU A 305 -30.33 -4.90 -8.60
CA GLU A 305 -31.13 -6.07 -8.21
C GLU A 305 -31.04 -6.41 -6.71
N PHE A 306 -30.00 -5.97 -6.01
CA PHE A 306 -29.79 -6.29 -4.59
C PHE A 306 -30.20 -5.18 -3.62
N ASN A 307 -30.78 -4.07 -4.11
CA ASN A 307 -31.28 -3.00 -3.24
C ASN A 307 -32.37 -3.47 -2.24
N GLU A 308 -33.03 -4.60 -2.52
CA GLU A 308 -34.04 -5.20 -1.63
C GLU A 308 -33.45 -5.95 -0.42
N LEU A 309 -32.14 -6.25 -0.41
CA LEU A 309 -31.47 -6.95 0.70
C LEU A 309 -30.87 -6.02 1.78
N GLY A 310 -30.81 -4.72 1.53
CA GLY A 310 -30.18 -3.74 2.43
C GLY A 310 -28.69 -3.50 2.15
N ASP A 311 -28.06 -2.67 2.98
CA ASP A 311 -26.64 -2.26 2.86
C ASP A 311 -25.82 -2.79 4.06
N ARG A 312 -24.49 -2.83 3.93
CA ARG A 312 -23.58 -3.39 4.95
C ARG A 312 -23.66 -2.55 6.24
N VAL A 313 -24.19 -3.14 7.32
CA VAL A 313 -24.33 -2.47 8.64
C VAL A 313 -22.98 -2.29 9.34
N ALA A 314 -22.09 -3.27 9.24
CA ALA A 314 -20.81 -3.30 9.94
C ALA A 314 -19.80 -4.17 9.17
N THR A 315 -18.52 -4.03 9.50
CA THR A 315 -17.42 -4.79 8.90
C THR A 315 -16.53 -5.39 9.99
N VAL A 316 -16.14 -6.65 9.81
CA VAL A 316 -15.05 -7.30 10.53
C VAL A 316 -13.93 -7.57 9.52
N MET A 317 -12.72 -7.10 9.79
CA MET A 317 -11.54 -7.42 9.00
C MET A 317 -10.44 -8.00 9.88
N ALA A 318 -10.07 -9.26 9.62
CA ALA A 318 -9.03 -9.97 10.36
C ALA A 318 -7.68 -9.94 9.63
N TYR A 319 -6.59 -9.83 10.40
CA TYR A 319 -5.24 -9.85 9.87
C TYR A 319 -4.68 -11.27 9.88
N LEU A 320 -4.50 -11.87 8.69
CA LEU A 320 -4.04 -13.26 8.56
C LEU A 320 -2.52 -13.43 8.66
N SER A 321 -1.75 -12.35 8.81
CA SER A 321 -0.28 -12.36 8.88
C SER A 321 0.27 -11.09 9.54
N ASP A 322 1.40 -11.21 10.23
CA ASP A 322 2.14 -10.06 10.73
C ASP A 322 2.80 -9.29 9.57
N VAL A 323 2.85 -7.96 9.71
CA VAL A 323 3.46 -7.05 8.73
C VAL A 323 4.65 -6.34 9.37
N GLY A 324 5.75 -6.19 8.62
CA GLY A 324 7.01 -5.66 9.12
C GLY A 324 7.03 -4.17 9.35
N ALA A 325 6.50 -3.44 8.37
CA ALA A 325 6.26 -2.01 8.42
C ALA A 325 5.03 -1.69 7.56
N GLY A 326 4.30 -0.63 7.91
CA GLY A 326 3.08 -0.26 7.20
C GLY A 326 1.91 -1.23 7.47
N GLY A 327 1.10 -1.52 6.45
CA GLY A 327 -0.10 -2.36 6.53
C GLY A 327 -1.26 -1.82 7.37
N GLY A 328 -1.02 -0.77 8.16
CA GLY A 328 -2.01 -0.20 9.07
C GLY A 328 -3.29 0.28 8.38
N THR A 329 -4.44 -0.15 8.90
CA THR A 329 -5.76 0.29 8.45
C THR A 329 -6.04 1.67 9.02
N THR A 330 -6.29 2.65 8.16
CA THR A 330 -6.43 4.06 8.55
C THR A 330 -7.86 4.57 8.42
N PHE A 331 -8.24 5.40 9.40
CA PHE A 331 -9.50 6.15 9.43
C PHE A 331 -9.15 7.64 9.51
N PRO A 332 -8.83 8.30 8.37
CA PRO A 332 -8.26 9.66 8.39
C PRO A 332 -9.13 10.74 9.03
N SER A 333 -10.46 10.60 9.01
CA SER A 333 -11.40 11.53 9.66
C SER A 333 -11.42 11.40 11.19
N LEU A 334 -11.03 10.24 11.71
CA LEU A 334 -10.89 9.95 13.15
C LEU A 334 -9.46 10.17 13.64
N GLY A 335 -8.48 10.26 12.74
CA GLY A 335 -7.06 10.34 13.09
C GLY A 335 -6.51 9.04 13.67
N VAL A 336 -7.12 7.90 13.32
CA VAL A 336 -6.78 6.57 13.85
C VAL A 336 -6.09 5.71 12.80
N LYS A 337 -5.05 4.98 13.22
CA LYS A 337 -4.45 3.87 12.48
C LYS A 337 -4.44 2.64 13.37
N VAL A 338 -5.09 1.57 12.93
CA VAL A 338 -4.95 0.23 13.50
C VAL A 338 -3.77 -0.46 12.82
N THR A 339 -2.79 -0.92 13.60
CA THR A 339 -1.65 -1.69 13.08
C THR A 339 -2.05 -3.16 12.94
N PRO A 340 -1.72 -3.85 11.82
CA PRO A 340 -2.00 -5.28 11.68
C PRO A 340 -1.22 -6.11 12.70
N GLU A 341 -1.90 -7.08 13.29
CA GLU A 341 -1.37 -8.06 14.24
C GLU A 341 -2.03 -9.40 13.92
N LYS A 342 -1.22 -10.44 13.65
CA LYS A 342 -1.73 -11.74 13.19
C LYS A 342 -2.79 -12.29 14.17
N GLY A 343 -3.93 -12.72 13.64
CA GLY A 343 -5.04 -13.27 14.41
C GLY A 343 -5.93 -12.22 15.07
N ALA A 344 -5.54 -10.94 15.14
CA ALA A 344 -6.43 -9.87 15.56
C ALA A 344 -7.40 -9.48 14.44
N ALA A 345 -8.57 -8.95 14.82
CA ALA A 345 -9.54 -8.36 13.90
C ALA A 345 -9.95 -6.97 14.34
N VAL A 346 -10.16 -6.08 13.37
CA VAL A 346 -10.72 -4.75 13.57
C VAL A 346 -12.19 -4.76 13.16
N PHE A 347 -13.04 -4.17 14.00
CA PHE A 347 -14.49 -4.10 13.82
C PHE A 347 -14.99 -2.66 13.90
N TRP A 348 -15.92 -2.32 13.00
CA TRP A 348 -16.57 -1.01 12.96
C TRP A 348 -17.97 -1.07 12.36
N TYR A 349 -18.80 -0.08 12.68
CA TYR A 349 -20.10 0.14 12.04
C TYR A 349 -19.95 1.04 10.81
N ASN A 350 -20.64 0.69 9.72
CA ASN A 350 -20.66 1.46 8.48
C ASN A 350 -21.81 2.48 8.41
N ILE A 351 -22.72 2.41 9.40
CA ILE A 351 -23.88 3.28 9.56
C ILE A 351 -23.90 3.90 10.97
N ASP A 352 -24.49 5.08 11.06
CA ASP A 352 -24.75 5.80 12.30
C ASP A 352 -26.00 5.27 13.03
N LYS A 353 -26.25 5.80 14.23
CA LYS A 353 -27.43 5.47 15.05
C LYS A 353 -28.79 5.81 14.43
N ASN A 354 -28.83 6.54 13.32
CA ASN A 354 -30.04 6.87 12.56
C ASN A 354 -30.25 5.91 11.37
N GLY A 355 -29.35 4.94 11.17
CA GLY A 355 -29.34 4.04 10.01
C GLY A 355 -28.74 4.69 8.74
N MET A 356 -28.16 5.88 8.86
CA MET A 356 -27.53 6.58 7.75
C MET A 356 -26.04 6.24 7.67
N GLN A 357 -25.45 6.25 6.48
CA GLN A 357 -24.03 5.96 6.29
C GLN A 357 -23.09 6.86 7.13
N ASP A 358 -22.17 6.27 7.91
CA ASP A 358 -21.26 7.05 8.74
C ASP A 358 -20.10 7.63 7.92
N TYR A 359 -20.15 8.95 7.76
CA TYR A 359 -19.21 9.75 6.98
C TYR A 359 -17.85 10.06 7.65
N ASN A 360 -17.55 9.44 8.80
CA ASN A 360 -16.25 9.50 9.46
C ASN A 360 -15.46 8.21 9.30
N ILE A 361 -16.16 7.06 9.27
CA ILE A 361 -15.61 5.74 8.94
C ILE A 361 -15.50 5.58 7.42
N GLY A 362 -16.55 5.93 6.69
CA GLY A 362 -16.60 5.99 5.23
C GLY A 362 -16.74 7.42 4.68
N LEU A 363 -16.70 7.60 3.35
CA LEU A 363 -17.36 8.67 2.57
C LEU A 363 -17.54 8.18 1.13
N ASP A 364 -18.71 8.41 0.55
CA ASP A 364 -18.83 8.65 -0.88
C ASP A 364 -19.04 10.14 -1.15
N ASN A 365 -18.73 10.57 -2.37
CA ASN A 365 -19.77 11.04 -3.27
C ASN A 365 -19.19 11.22 -4.67
N TYR A 366 -19.43 10.22 -5.53
CA TYR A 366 -19.94 10.38 -6.89
C TYR A 366 -19.57 11.68 -7.63
N ARG A 367 -18.27 11.85 -7.93
CA ARG A 367 -17.73 12.28 -9.24
C ARG A 367 -16.22 12.54 -9.12
N ILE A 368 -15.45 11.82 -9.95
CA ILE A 368 -13.99 11.94 -10.13
C ILE A 368 -13.16 11.48 -8.92
N GLY A 369 -12.67 10.23 -8.98
CA GLY A 369 -11.53 9.76 -8.18
C GLY A 369 -11.87 9.24 -6.77
N LYS A 370 -12.23 7.95 -6.71
CA LYS A 370 -12.36 7.09 -5.52
C LYS A 370 -11.46 7.53 -4.35
N ASN A 371 -11.99 7.79 -3.14
CA ASN A 371 -11.17 7.93 -1.93
C ASN A 371 -11.94 7.93 -0.57
N THR A 372 -11.99 6.81 0.18
CA THR A 372 -12.05 6.79 1.67
C THR A 372 -11.15 5.89 2.54
N HIS A 373 -11.55 4.73 3.06
CA HIS A 373 -10.77 3.95 4.05
C HIS A 373 -9.58 3.22 3.39
N VAL A 374 -8.36 3.36 3.95
CA VAL A 374 -7.07 3.03 3.27
C VAL A 374 -6.17 2.16 4.15
N GLN A 375 -5.51 1.17 3.57
CA GLN A 375 -4.40 0.46 4.22
C GLN A 375 -3.06 1.09 3.83
N CYS A 376 -2.20 1.37 4.81
CA CYS A 376 -0.85 1.87 4.57
C CYS A 376 -0.02 0.87 3.78
N HIS A 377 0.85 1.38 2.90
CA HIS A 377 1.75 0.56 2.09
C HIS A 377 2.53 -0.45 2.92
N THR A 378 2.36 -1.74 2.61
CA THR A 378 2.94 -2.88 3.32
C THR A 378 4.41 -3.13 3.00
N GLU A 379 5.18 -3.47 4.02
CA GLU A 379 6.45 -4.19 3.93
C GLU A 379 6.31 -5.53 4.65
N ASN A 380 6.57 -6.64 3.97
CA ASN A 380 6.64 -7.93 4.63
C ASN A 380 7.87 -8.00 5.54
N ARG A 381 7.71 -8.63 6.71
CA ARG A 381 8.84 -9.07 7.54
C ARG A 381 8.49 -10.44 8.07
N LEU A 382 8.89 -11.47 7.32
CA LEU A 382 8.89 -12.83 7.82
C LEU A 382 9.89 -12.92 8.97
N LYS A 383 9.39 -12.87 10.21
CA LYS A 383 10.11 -13.36 11.38
C LYS A 383 9.86 -14.86 11.48
N ASP A 384 10.93 -15.63 11.47
CA ASP A 384 11.06 -16.95 12.10
C ASP A 384 9.88 -17.92 11.97
N SER A 385 9.50 -18.25 10.73
CA SER A 385 8.97 -19.58 10.42
C SER A 385 9.92 -20.29 9.46
N LYS A 386 10.22 -21.57 9.74
CA LYS A 386 11.16 -22.38 8.96
C LYS A 386 10.75 -22.37 7.48
N SER A 387 11.65 -21.89 6.62
CA SER A 387 11.60 -21.87 5.15
C SER A 387 10.48 -22.73 4.51
N HIS A 388 9.33 -22.10 4.23
CA HIS A 388 8.14 -22.74 3.64
C HIS A 388 7.47 -21.82 2.59
N PRO A 389 6.67 -22.37 1.65
CA PRO A 389 7.00 -22.22 0.23
C PRO A 389 6.29 -21.06 -0.52
N ILE A 390 6.20 -19.87 0.07
CA ILE A 390 5.31 -18.73 -0.31
C ILE A 390 5.48 -18.17 -1.77
N PHE A 391 6.38 -18.74 -2.58
CA PHE A 391 6.54 -18.46 -4.02
C PHE A 391 6.96 -19.70 -4.85
N GLN A 392 6.87 -20.92 -4.30
CA GLN A 392 7.65 -22.05 -4.80
C GLN A 392 6.91 -22.99 -5.77
N ASN A 393 5.60 -23.20 -5.64
CA ASN A 393 4.93 -24.33 -6.31
C ASN A 393 4.30 -23.97 -7.68
N ASN A 394 3.50 -22.91 -7.79
CA ASN A 394 2.66 -22.64 -8.98
C ASN A 394 3.40 -22.18 -10.27
N ILE A 395 4.73 -22.25 -10.33
CA ILE A 395 5.52 -21.95 -11.55
C ILE A 395 6.45 -23.12 -11.93
N PHE A 396 6.64 -24.13 -11.07
CA PHE A 396 7.66 -25.17 -11.28
C PHE A 396 7.19 -26.62 -11.13
N GLU A 397 5.97 -26.89 -10.63
CA GLU A 397 5.48 -28.28 -10.56
C GLU A 397 5.14 -28.87 -11.94
N GLU A 398 4.69 -28.07 -12.92
CA GLU A 398 4.45 -28.55 -14.29
C GLU A 398 5.73 -28.94 -15.06
N MET A 399 6.93 -28.56 -14.59
CA MET A 399 8.19 -28.91 -15.24
C MET A 399 8.78 -30.28 -14.82
N ASN A 400 8.14 -31.01 -13.90
CA ASN A 400 8.63 -32.31 -13.41
C ASN A 400 7.70 -33.50 -13.70
N THR A 401 6.57 -33.30 -14.39
CA THR A 401 5.65 -34.39 -14.78
C THR A 401 5.50 -34.47 -16.30
N SER A 402 6.61 -34.78 -16.98
CA SER A 402 6.64 -35.24 -18.38
C SER A 402 7.87 -36.12 -18.58
N ASN A 403 7.67 -37.44 -18.48
CA ASN A 403 8.61 -38.46 -18.95
C ASN A 403 8.34 -38.78 -20.42
#